data_AF-A0A961J6X6-F1
#
_entry.id   AF-A0A961J6X6-F1
#
_cell.length_a   1.000
_cell.length_b   1.000
_cell.length_c   1.000
_cell.angle_alpha   90.00
_cell.angle_beta   90.00
_cell.angle_gamma   90.00
#
_symmetry.space_group_name_H-M   'P 1'
#
loop_
_entity.id
_entity.type
_entity.pdbx_description
1 polymer ?
#
loop_
_entity_poly.entity_id
_entity_poly.type
_entity_poly.pdbx_seq_one_letter_code
_entity_poly.pdbx_strand_id
1 'polypeptide(L)'
;MIALPPVPHLPGQTPRPDPALFAAFHASVAPGMAVADLARSAAFAGGLEAFDAGYFWEAHELWEPVWMALPAGGAERLYLQGLIQLANAGLKARMGRGAASAKCLARADALLAESVRRDGGAGLGLAGERLEAMRARASQEIAL
;
A
#
# COMPACT_ATOMS: atom_id res chain seq x y z
N MET A 1 -13.28 -5.02 8.06
CA MET A 1 -12.13 -5.81 8.50
C MET A 1 -11.87 -6.92 7.49
N ILE A 2 -10.66 -7.01 6.97
CA ILE A 2 -10.25 -8.08 6.04
C ILE A 2 -9.97 -9.39 6.78
N ALA A 3 -10.40 -10.50 6.22
CA ALA A 3 -9.96 -11.83 6.65
C ALA A 3 -8.61 -12.14 5.98
N LEU A 4 -7.52 -11.91 6.70
CA LEU A 4 -6.16 -12.16 6.20
C LEU A 4 -5.91 -13.67 6.03
N PRO A 5 -5.07 -14.07 5.05
CA PRO A 5 -4.65 -15.46 4.93
C PRO A 5 -3.88 -15.91 6.19
N PRO A 6 -3.77 -17.23 6.47
CA PRO A 6 -3.10 -17.72 7.68
C PRO A 6 -1.63 -17.32 7.80
N VAL A 7 -0.96 -17.07 6.67
CA VAL A 7 0.41 -16.58 6.59
C VAL A 7 0.51 -15.50 5.51
N PRO A 8 1.38 -14.48 5.68
CA PRO A 8 1.64 -13.49 4.64
C PRO A 8 2.17 -14.12 3.36
N HIS A 9 1.73 -13.61 2.20
CA HIS A 9 2.28 -14.05 0.93
C HIS A 9 3.66 -13.46 0.66
N LEU A 10 4.63 -14.35 0.42
CA LEU A 10 5.99 -14.08 0.02
C LEU A 10 6.21 -14.85 -1.30
N PRO A 11 6.27 -14.18 -2.46
CA PRO A 11 6.37 -14.85 -3.74
C PRO A 11 7.56 -15.83 -3.81
N GLY A 12 7.25 -17.11 -4.08
CA GLY A 12 8.22 -18.20 -4.14
C GLY A 12 8.62 -18.78 -2.77
N GLN A 13 8.01 -18.36 -1.68
CA GLN A 13 8.28 -18.86 -0.32
C GLN A 13 7.03 -19.34 0.41
N THR A 14 5.91 -18.62 0.29
CA THR A 14 4.61 -19.03 0.88
C THR A 14 3.53 -19.14 -0.20
N PRO A 15 2.45 -19.93 0.03
CA PRO A 15 1.38 -20.09 -0.94
C PRO A 15 0.73 -18.76 -1.32
N ARG A 16 0.29 -18.62 -2.58
CA ARG A 16 -0.49 -17.46 -3.01
C ARG A 16 -1.90 -17.56 -2.40
N PRO A 17 -2.42 -16.50 -1.76
CA PRO A 17 -3.79 -16.48 -1.23
C PRO A 17 -4.82 -16.66 -2.35
N ASP A 18 -5.98 -17.21 -2.01
CA ASP A 18 -7.10 -17.33 -2.94
C ASP A 18 -7.57 -15.92 -3.37
N PRO A 19 -7.65 -15.61 -4.69
CA PRO A 19 -8.17 -14.35 -5.18
C PRO A 19 -9.56 -13.98 -4.63
N ALA A 20 -10.39 -14.96 -4.27
CA ALA A 20 -11.71 -14.74 -3.69
C ALA A 20 -11.66 -13.91 -2.38
N LEU A 21 -10.54 -13.94 -1.64
CA LEU A 21 -10.35 -13.13 -0.44
C LEU A 21 -10.38 -11.62 -0.73
N PHE A 22 -9.99 -11.21 -1.94
CA PHE A 22 -9.90 -9.80 -2.34
C PHE A 22 -11.11 -9.34 -3.17
N ALA A 23 -11.93 -10.25 -3.68
CA ALA A 23 -12.96 -9.96 -4.67
C ALA A 23 -13.95 -8.86 -4.22
N ALA A 24 -14.47 -8.95 -2.99
CA ALA A 24 -15.40 -7.95 -2.45
C ALA A 24 -14.74 -6.58 -2.24
N PHE A 25 -13.44 -6.56 -1.92
CA PHE A 25 -12.67 -5.33 -1.78
C PHE A 25 -12.44 -4.68 -3.14
N HIS A 26 -12.00 -5.45 -4.14
CA HIS A 26 -11.81 -4.96 -5.51
C HIS A 26 -13.13 -4.44 -6.10
N ALA A 27 -14.25 -5.10 -5.82
CA ALA A 27 -15.58 -4.65 -6.24
C ALA A 27 -16.04 -3.34 -5.56
N SER A 28 -15.39 -2.90 -4.47
CA SER A 28 -15.67 -1.61 -3.83
C SER A 28 -15.06 -0.41 -4.58
N VAL A 29 -14.34 -0.67 -5.68
CA VAL A 29 -13.67 0.35 -6.49
C VAL A 29 -14.14 0.23 -7.94
N ALA A 30 -14.51 1.36 -8.53
CA ALA A 30 -14.89 1.47 -9.93
C ALA A 30 -14.18 2.66 -10.59
N PRO A 31 -13.91 2.60 -11.91
CA PRO A 31 -13.42 3.76 -12.65
C PRO A 31 -14.37 4.96 -12.53
N GLY A 32 -13.80 6.16 -12.39
CA GLY A 32 -14.55 7.41 -12.32
C GLY A 32 -15.12 7.77 -10.94
N MET A 33 -14.87 6.96 -9.91
CA MET A 33 -15.17 7.35 -8.51
C MET A 33 -14.39 8.62 -8.11
N ALA A 34 -15.02 9.45 -7.28
CA ALA A 34 -14.33 10.60 -6.71
C ALA A 34 -13.19 10.14 -5.79
N VAL A 35 -12.12 10.93 -5.70
CA VAL A 35 -10.96 10.65 -4.83
C VAL A 35 -11.39 10.40 -3.37
N ALA A 36 -12.35 11.17 -2.87
CA ALA A 36 -12.87 11.01 -1.50
C ALA A 36 -13.60 9.66 -1.29
N ASP A 37 -14.27 9.13 -2.32
CA ASP A 37 -14.90 7.80 -2.26
C ASP A 37 -13.87 6.69 -2.35
N LEU A 38 -12.84 6.85 -3.19
CA LEU A 38 -11.71 5.94 -3.27
C LEU A 38 -10.99 5.83 -1.92
N ALA A 39 -10.75 6.96 -1.25
CA ALA A 39 -10.17 7.03 0.09
C ALA A 39 -11.04 6.38 1.18
N ARG A 40 -12.36 6.25 0.96
CA ARG A 40 -13.30 5.57 1.87
C ARG A 40 -13.63 4.13 1.44
N SER A 41 -13.08 3.66 0.33
CA SER A 41 -13.37 2.32 -0.19
C SER A 41 -12.93 1.24 0.78
N ALA A 42 -13.62 0.09 0.74
CA ALA A 42 -13.23 -1.07 1.54
C ALA A 42 -11.81 -1.52 1.15
N ALA A 43 -11.46 -1.45 -0.13
CA ALA A 43 -10.13 -1.75 -0.64
C ALA A 43 -9.03 -0.91 0.04
N PHE A 44 -9.21 0.40 0.12
CA PHE A 44 -8.23 1.28 0.76
C PHE A 44 -8.07 0.95 2.26
N ALA A 45 -9.18 0.82 2.99
CA ALA A 45 -9.18 0.47 4.41
C ALA A 45 -8.58 -0.92 4.67
N GLY A 46 -8.94 -1.92 3.87
CA GLY A 46 -8.40 -3.28 3.96
C GLY A 46 -6.90 -3.33 3.72
N GLY A 47 -6.38 -2.53 2.78
CA GLY A 47 -4.93 -2.44 2.57
C GLY A 47 -4.19 -1.83 3.75
N LEU A 48 -4.79 -0.86 4.46
CA LEU A 48 -4.21 -0.31 5.70
C LEU A 48 -4.15 -1.38 6.80
N GLU A 49 -5.24 -2.12 7.00
CA GLU A 49 -5.30 -3.22 7.97
C GLU A 49 -4.24 -4.31 7.66
N ALA A 50 -4.13 -4.72 6.39
CA ALA A 50 -3.14 -5.69 5.95
C ALA A 50 -1.70 -5.18 6.15
N PHE A 51 -1.44 -3.92 5.83
CA PHE A 51 -0.12 -3.31 5.98
C PHE A 51 0.32 -3.30 7.45
N ASP A 52 -0.55 -2.91 8.37
CA ASP A 52 -0.25 -2.88 9.80
C ASP A 52 0.11 -4.28 10.33
N ALA A 53 -0.60 -5.30 9.86
CA ALA A 53 -0.34 -6.69 10.20
C ALA A 53 0.94 -7.26 9.54
N GLY A 54 1.62 -6.51 8.67
CA GLY A 54 2.80 -6.96 7.92
C GLY A 54 2.48 -7.85 6.71
N TYR A 55 1.22 -7.88 6.27
CA TYR A 55 0.76 -8.58 5.07
C TYR A 55 0.95 -7.65 3.86
N PHE A 56 2.22 -7.36 3.57
CA PHE A 56 2.58 -6.32 2.61
C PHE A 56 2.17 -6.63 1.17
N TRP A 57 2.20 -7.91 0.78
CA TRP A 57 1.73 -8.30 -0.55
C TRP A 57 0.22 -8.13 -0.68
N GLU A 58 -0.54 -8.52 0.35
CA GLU A 58 -1.99 -8.37 0.41
C GLU A 58 -2.39 -6.88 0.42
N ALA A 59 -1.65 -6.04 1.15
CA ALA A 59 -1.83 -4.59 1.13
C ALA A 59 -1.65 -4.02 -0.28
N HIS A 60 -0.63 -4.48 -1.01
CA HIS A 60 -0.44 -4.12 -2.42
C HIS A 60 -1.64 -4.53 -3.29
N GLU A 61 -2.09 -5.79 -3.21
CA GLU A 61 -3.22 -6.26 -4.02
C GLU A 61 -4.50 -5.48 -3.74
N LEU A 62 -4.73 -5.07 -2.48
CA LEU A 62 -5.91 -4.29 -2.09
C LEU A 62 -5.84 -2.85 -2.61
N TRP A 63 -4.65 -2.24 -2.63
CA TRP A 63 -4.48 -0.87 -3.08
C TRP A 63 -4.37 -0.73 -4.60
N GLU A 64 -4.03 -1.78 -5.35
CA GLU A 64 -3.84 -1.70 -6.80
C GLU A 64 -5.08 -1.16 -7.55
N PRO A 65 -6.32 -1.64 -7.31
CA PRO A 65 -7.50 -1.09 -7.98
C PRO A 65 -7.76 0.38 -7.61
N VAL A 66 -7.55 0.75 -6.34
CA VAL A 66 -7.69 2.14 -5.87
C VAL A 66 -6.69 3.03 -6.61
N TRP A 67 -5.43 2.60 -6.70
CA TRP A 67 -4.38 3.31 -7.42
C TRP A 67 -4.69 3.47 -8.91
N MET A 68 -5.21 2.42 -9.54
CA MET A 68 -5.60 2.45 -10.94
C MET A 68 -6.75 3.41 -11.21
N ALA A 69 -7.73 3.50 -10.31
CA ALA A 69 -8.89 4.39 -10.42
C ALA A 69 -8.57 5.87 -10.14
N LEU A 70 -7.48 6.18 -9.44
CA LEU A 70 -7.08 7.56 -9.16
C LEU A 70 -6.65 8.31 -10.45
N PRO A 71 -6.96 9.61 -10.57
CA PRO A 71 -6.61 10.39 -11.76
C PRO A 71 -5.12 10.32 -12.10
N ALA A 72 -4.82 10.14 -13.39
CA ALA A 72 -3.45 10.18 -13.88
C ALA A 72 -2.80 11.54 -13.56
N GLY A 73 -1.58 11.52 -13.01
CA GLY A 73 -0.87 12.74 -12.61
C GLY A 73 -1.36 13.42 -11.32
N GLY A 74 -2.42 12.91 -10.68
CA GLY A 74 -2.92 13.41 -9.39
C GLY A 74 -1.95 13.16 -8.24
N ALA A 75 -1.97 14.05 -7.24
CA ALA A 75 -1.12 13.93 -6.05
C ALA A 75 -1.42 12.65 -5.27
N GLU A 76 -2.70 12.29 -5.16
CA GLU A 76 -3.20 11.12 -4.45
C GLU A 76 -2.79 9.82 -5.14
N ARG A 77 -2.68 9.84 -6.48
CA ARG A 77 -2.15 8.68 -7.22
C ARG A 77 -0.68 8.44 -6.89
N LEU A 78 0.11 9.52 -6.78
CA LEU A 78 1.51 9.43 -6.33
C LEU A 78 1.60 8.99 -4.86
N TYR A 79 0.71 9.52 -4.01
CA TYR A 79 0.61 9.15 -2.61
C TYR A 79 0.40 7.64 -2.44
N LEU A 80 -0.63 7.09 -3.08
CA LEU A 80 -0.96 5.67 -2.97
C LEU A 80 0.11 4.79 -3.63
N GLN A 81 0.73 5.26 -4.71
CA GLN A 81 1.90 4.57 -5.28
C GLN A 81 3.07 4.55 -4.30
N GLY A 82 3.26 5.62 -3.52
CA GLY A 82 4.22 5.67 -2.42
C GLY A 82 3.95 4.63 -1.34
N LEU A 83 2.70 4.52 -0.88
CA LEU A 83 2.30 3.49 0.09
C LEU A 83 2.50 2.06 -0.45
N ILE A 84 2.15 1.83 -1.71
CA ILE A 84 2.43 0.56 -2.40
C ILE A 84 3.94 0.28 -2.42
N GLN A 85 4.78 1.29 -2.62
CA GLN A 85 6.23 1.13 -2.58
C GLN A 85 6.77 0.86 -1.16
N LEU A 86 6.16 1.41 -0.11
CA LEU A 86 6.45 1.02 1.28
C LEU A 86 6.11 -0.46 1.51
N ALA A 87 4.96 -0.92 1.01
CA ALA A 87 4.57 -2.32 1.12
C ALA A 87 5.57 -3.22 0.39
N ASN A 88 5.95 -2.85 -0.82
CA ASN A 88 7.00 -3.55 -1.56
C ASN A 88 8.35 -3.55 -0.81
N ALA A 89 8.73 -2.47 -0.13
CA ALA A 89 9.94 -2.44 0.67
C ALA A 89 9.91 -3.48 1.81
N GLY A 90 8.83 -3.50 2.61
CA GLY A 90 8.65 -4.49 3.68
C GLY A 90 8.61 -5.92 3.14
N LEU A 91 7.88 -6.16 2.03
CA LEU A 91 7.83 -7.46 1.36
C LEU A 91 9.21 -7.93 0.92
N LYS A 92 9.99 -7.09 0.24
CA LYS A 92 11.34 -7.46 -0.23
C LYS A 92 12.29 -7.73 0.93
N ALA A 93 12.17 -7.01 2.04
CA ALA A 93 12.96 -7.27 3.22
C ALA A 93 12.67 -8.67 3.80
N ARG A 94 11.39 -9.02 4.00
CA ARG A 94 10.97 -10.36 4.43
C ARG A 94 11.41 -11.49 3.50
N MET A 95 11.56 -11.20 2.21
CA MET A 95 12.08 -12.15 1.23
C MET A 95 13.62 -12.29 1.25
N GLY A 96 14.34 -11.63 2.17
CA GLY A 96 15.80 -11.59 2.22
C GLY A 96 16.44 -10.75 1.12
N ARG A 97 15.69 -9.81 0.51
CA ARG A 97 16.12 -8.99 -0.64
C ARG A 97 16.39 -7.54 -0.24
N GLY A 98 17.30 -7.34 0.72
CA GLY A 98 17.58 -6.02 1.32
C GLY A 98 17.90 -4.91 0.30
N ALA A 99 18.73 -5.16 -0.71
CA ALA A 99 19.04 -4.17 -1.74
C ALA A 99 17.80 -3.74 -2.56
N ALA A 100 16.87 -4.68 -2.83
CA ALA A 100 15.62 -4.34 -3.50
C ALA A 100 14.67 -3.58 -2.56
N SER A 101 14.63 -3.97 -1.28
CA SER A 101 13.88 -3.24 -0.25
C SER A 101 14.29 -1.78 -0.14
N ALA A 102 15.60 -1.51 -0.03
CA ALA A 102 16.14 -0.15 0.04
C ALA A 102 15.76 0.70 -1.18
N LYS A 103 15.80 0.11 -2.39
CA LYS A 103 15.36 0.79 -3.62
C LYS A 103 13.86 1.13 -3.60
N CYS A 104 13.03 0.20 -3.11
CA CYS A 104 11.60 0.44 -2.94
C CYS A 104 11.32 1.55 -1.93
N LEU A 105 12.02 1.56 -0.79
CA LEU A 105 11.89 2.59 0.23
C LEU A 105 12.27 3.98 -0.30
N ALA A 106 13.42 4.11 -0.96
CA ALA A 106 13.85 5.37 -1.57
C ALA A 106 12.84 5.88 -2.61
N ARG A 107 12.23 4.98 -3.40
CA ARG A 107 11.18 5.33 -4.35
C ARG A 107 9.89 5.76 -3.64
N ALA A 108 9.52 5.10 -2.55
CA ALA A 108 8.37 5.49 -1.74
C ALA A 108 8.53 6.92 -1.22
N ASP A 109 9.69 7.22 -0.63
CA ASP A 109 10.01 8.55 -0.09
C ASP A 109 9.91 9.64 -1.17
N ALA A 110 10.46 9.39 -2.37
CA ALA A 110 10.40 10.33 -3.47
C ALA A 110 8.96 10.60 -3.96
N LEU A 111 8.12 9.56 -4.05
CA LEU A 111 6.72 9.66 -4.47
C LEU A 111 5.88 10.40 -3.43
N LEU A 112 6.03 10.08 -2.15
CA LEU A 112 5.31 10.71 -1.04
C LEU A 112 5.70 12.19 -0.92
N ALA A 113 6.99 12.51 -1.02
CA ALA A 113 7.44 13.89 -1.01
C ALA A 113 6.88 14.70 -2.19
N GLU A 114 6.79 14.10 -3.39
CA GLU A 114 6.16 14.77 -4.54
C GLU A 114 4.65 14.94 -4.38
N SER A 115 3.95 13.95 -3.82
CA SER A 115 2.53 14.09 -3.49
C SER A 115 2.31 15.28 -2.55
N VAL A 116 3.04 15.35 -1.43
CA VAL A 116 2.94 16.43 -0.44
C VAL A 116 3.21 17.80 -1.07
N ARG A 117 4.18 17.90 -1.99
CA ARG A 117 4.44 19.15 -2.71
C ARG A 117 3.26 19.62 -3.56
N ARG A 118 2.42 18.71 -4.06
CA ARG A 118 1.30 19.03 -4.97
C ARG A 118 0.01 19.38 -4.23
N ASP A 119 -0.28 18.71 -3.11
CA ASP A 119 -1.56 18.83 -2.41
C ASP A 119 -1.45 19.39 -0.99
N GLY A 120 -0.24 19.78 -0.55
CA GLY A 120 0.00 20.28 0.79
C GLY A 120 -0.05 19.19 1.88
N GLY A 121 0.02 17.91 1.50
CA GLY A 121 -0.03 16.78 2.44
C GLY A 121 -1.44 16.32 2.77
N ALA A 122 -2.44 16.66 1.94
CA ALA A 122 -3.79 16.14 2.08
C ALA A 122 -3.84 14.61 1.93
N GLY A 123 -3.07 14.08 0.97
CA GLY A 123 -3.00 12.65 0.68
C GLY A 123 -4.39 12.06 0.46
N LEU A 124 -4.62 10.84 0.95
CA LEU A 124 -5.93 10.20 0.96
C LEU A 124 -6.64 10.34 2.32
N GLY A 125 -6.50 11.49 2.97
CA GLY A 125 -7.05 11.73 4.31
C GLY A 125 -6.28 11.04 5.44
N LEU A 126 -5.07 10.56 5.16
CA LEU A 126 -4.15 10.00 6.16
C LEU A 126 -3.25 11.10 6.73
N ALA A 127 -3.29 11.27 8.05
CA ALA A 127 -2.44 12.23 8.75
C ALA A 127 -0.94 11.92 8.55
N GLY A 128 -0.09 12.95 8.55
CA GLY A 128 1.36 12.81 8.38
C GLY A 128 2.00 11.86 9.41
N GLU A 129 1.57 11.92 10.67
CA GLU A 129 2.03 11.01 11.73
C GLU A 129 1.77 9.53 11.40
N ARG A 130 0.62 9.26 10.77
CA ARG A 130 0.26 7.91 10.35
C ARG A 130 1.15 7.43 9.20
N LEU A 131 1.48 8.31 8.25
CA LEU A 131 2.42 7.99 7.18
C LEU A 131 3.81 7.66 7.73
N GLU A 132 4.30 8.45 8.69
CA GLU A 132 5.59 8.19 9.34
C GLU A 132 5.59 6.84 10.08
N ALA A 133 4.51 6.51 10.78
CA ALA A 133 4.36 5.21 11.43
C ALA A 133 4.38 4.05 10.42
N MET A 134 3.72 4.20 9.27
CA MET A 134 3.74 3.19 8.20
C MET A 134 5.14 3.03 7.60
N ARG A 135 5.86 4.14 7.38
CA ARG A 135 7.24 4.11 6.91
C ARG A 135 8.17 3.42 7.91
N ALA A 136 8.02 3.70 9.20
CA ALA A 136 8.78 3.05 10.26
C ALA A 136 8.50 1.54 10.30
N ARG A 137 7.22 1.14 10.19
CA ARG A 137 6.80 -0.26 10.14
C ARG A 137 7.44 -1.04 9.00
N ALA A 138 7.46 -0.48 7.78
CA ALA A 138 8.15 -1.11 6.65
C ALA A 138 9.67 -1.19 6.87
N SER A 139 10.25 -0.17 7.50
CA SER A 139 11.70 -0.10 7.76
C SER A 139 12.17 -1.11 8.82
N GLN A 140 11.31 -1.47 9.79
CA GLN A 140 11.61 -2.50 10.80
C GLN A 140 11.91 -3.87 10.18
N GLU A 141 11.32 -4.18 9.02
CA GLU A 141 11.57 -5.44 8.31
C GLU A 141 12.97 -5.52 7.72
N ILE A 142 13.61 -4.37 7.44
CA ILE A 142 14.96 -4.30 6.86
C ILE A 142 16.02 -4.64 7.90
N ALA A 143 15.72 -4.43 9.19
CA ALA A 143 16.64 -4.66 10.30
C ALA A 143 16.63 -6.10 10.84
N LEU A 144 15.84 -7.00 10.22
CA LEU A 144 15.75 -8.43 10.53
C LEU A 144 16.57 -9.24 9.52
#